data_AF-A0A542I1E0-F1
#
_entry.id   AF-A0A542I1E0-F1
#
_cell.length_a   1.000
_cell.length_b   1.000
_cell.length_c   1.000
_cell.angle_alpha   90.00
_cell.angle_beta   90.00
_cell.angle_gamma   90.00
#
_symmetry.space_group_name_H-M   'P 1'
#
loop_
_entity.id
_entity.type
_entity.pdbx_description
1 polymer ?
#
loop_
_entity_poly.entity_id
_entity_poly.type
_entity_poly.pdbx_seq_one_letter_code
_entity_poly.pdbx_strand_id
1 'polypeptide(L)'
;MFTKRTTLIGAALALGAAALAAPAQAASGNGADVTKFNECSVYGSYQDCRTGTAVNHHVSTPSGVQSTSSSSNYTDTLTVTDGGTVLNTIQTQTHSHMLVRDGQLLEVGQHYREQTTDATRQCWEREDSHQTGTKVQYDRDAHYCP
;
A
#
# COMPACT_ATOMS: atom_id res chain seq x y z
N MET A 1 -4.68 72.34 27.38
CA MET A 1 -5.50 71.56 26.45
C MET A 1 -6.09 70.38 27.23
N PHE A 2 -7.42 70.30 27.31
CA PHE A 2 -8.33 69.14 27.50
C PHE A 2 -7.82 67.86 28.23
N THR A 3 -8.54 67.07 29.05
CA THR A 3 -9.75 67.12 29.91
C THR A 3 -9.75 65.80 30.70
N LYS A 4 -10.36 65.76 31.89
CA LYS A 4 -10.71 64.55 32.67
C LYS A 4 -11.56 63.53 31.89
N ARG A 5 -11.43 62.22 32.17
CA ARG A 5 -12.45 61.30 32.77
C ARG A 5 -12.19 59.79 32.51
N THR A 6 -12.15 59.05 33.62
CA THR A 6 -12.76 57.75 33.97
C THR A 6 -13.25 56.74 32.92
N THR A 7 -12.87 55.46 33.18
CA THR A 7 -13.56 54.15 33.02
C THR A 7 -14.16 53.74 31.66
N LEU A 8 -13.81 52.54 31.19
CA LEU A 8 -14.77 51.45 30.90
C LEU A 8 -14.05 50.15 30.50
N ILE A 9 -14.42 49.07 31.20
CA ILE A 9 -14.28 47.68 30.74
C ILE A 9 -15.10 47.57 29.45
N GLY A 10 -14.50 47.08 28.37
CA GLY A 10 -15.18 46.90 27.08
C GLY A 10 -14.52 45.79 26.27
N ALA A 11 -15.21 44.66 26.19
CA ALA A 11 -14.87 43.52 25.36
C ALA A 11 -14.73 43.94 23.89
N ALA A 12 -13.70 43.44 23.22
CA ALA A 12 -13.64 43.40 21.75
C ALA A 12 -13.35 41.97 21.32
N LEU A 13 -14.38 41.34 20.78
CA LEU A 13 -14.33 40.05 20.11
C LEU A 13 -13.35 40.12 18.94
N ALA A 14 -12.46 39.13 18.86
CA ALA A 14 -11.85 38.72 17.60
C ALA A 14 -12.13 37.22 17.41
N LEU A 15 -13.38 36.89 17.05
CA LEU A 15 -13.63 35.70 16.25
C LEU A 15 -13.15 36.00 14.83
N GLY A 16 -12.33 35.12 14.27
CA GLY A 16 -11.92 35.28 12.87
C GLY A 16 -11.02 34.17 12.37
N ALA A 17 -11.64 33.05 11.99
CA ALA A 17 -11.09 31.96 11.19
C ALA A 17 -9.94 31.14 11.81
N ALA A 18 -10.28 30.29 12.78
CA ALA A 18 -9.67 28.97 12.80
C ALA A 18 -10.05 28.32 11.47
N ALA A 19 -9.11 28.26 10.54
CA ALA A 19 -9.26 27.52 9.30
C ALA A 19 -9.73 26.12 9.68
N LEU A 20 -10.94 25.78 9.24
CA LEU A 20 -11.43 24.42 9.24
C LEU A 20 -10.48 23.61 8.36
N ALA A 21 -9.39 23.12 8.94
CA ALA A 21 -8.86 21.83 8.59
C ALA A 21 -9.90 20.82 9.08
N ALA A 22 -11.06 20.80 8.42
CA ALA A 22 -11.89 19.63 8.44
C ALA A 22 -10.95 18.49 8.02
N PRO A 23 -10.90 17.37 8.74
CA PRO A 23 -10.23 16.20 8.21
C PRO A 23 -10.79 16.03 6.80
N ALA A 24 -9.91 15.95 5.79
CA ALA A 24 -10.34 15.61 4.45
C ALA A 24 -10.98 14.23 4.57
N GLN A 25 -12.31 14.23 4.75
CA GLN A 25 -13.09 13.03 4.84
C GLN A 25 -13.03 12.45 3.43
N ALA A 26 -12.30 11.34 3.30
CA ALA A 26 -12.36 10.51 2.11
C ALA A 26 -13.83 10.29 1.79
N ALA A 27 -14.25 10.65 0.58
CA ALA A 27 -15.60 10.40 0.12
C ALA A 27 -15.90 8.92 0.33
N SER A 28 -17.00 8.63 1.04
CA SER A 28 -17.42 7.28 1.41
C SER A 28 -17.96 6.54 0.19
N GLY A 29 -17.06 6.01 -0.63
CA GLY A 29 -17.25 4.76 -1.35
C GLY A 29 -16.13 3.85 -0.88
N ASN A 30 -16.41 2.58 -0.57
CA ASN A 30 -15.43 1.68 0.04
C ASN A 30 -14.15 1.41 -0.77
N GLY A 31 -13.88 2.14 -1.87
CA GLY A 31 -12.57 2.61 -2.37
C GLY A 31 -11.45 1.60 -2.55
N ALA A 32 -11.75 0.32 -2.37
CA ALA A 32 -10.86 -0.80 -2.23
C ALA A 32 -11.41 -1.92 -3.13
N ASP A 33 -10.75 -2.15 -4.26
CA ASP A 33 -11.04 -3.31 -5.09
C ASP A 33 -10.31 -4.50 -4.50
N VAL A 34 -11.07 -5.43 -3.93
CA VAL A 34 -10.53 -6.65 -3.32
C VAL A 34 -10.66 -7.81 -4.30
N THR A 35 -9.54 -8.35 -4.74
CA THR A 35 -9.47 -9.60 -5.50
C THR A 35 -9.07 -10.72 -4.55
N LYS A 36 -9.80 -11.84 -4.58
CA LYS A 36 -9.43 -13.06 -3.86
C LYS A 36 -8.91 -14.08 -4.88
N PHE A 37 -7.79 -14.71 -4.57
CA PHE A 37 -7.26 -15.82 -5.33
C PHE A 37 -7.64 -17.12 -4.63
N ASN A 38 -8.23 -18.03 -5.38
CA ASN A 38 -8.47 -19.41 -4.97
C ASN A 38 -8.66 -20.25 -6.23
N GLU A 39 -7.59 -20.38 -7.00
CA GLU A 39 -7.58 -21.04 -8.29
C GLU A 39 -6.50 -22.10 -8.33
N CYS A 40 -6.78 -23.21 -9.01
CA CYS A 40 -5.82 -24.27 -9.22
C CYS A 40 -5.78 -24.63 -10.70
N SER A 41 -4.57 -24.79 -11.23
CA SER A 41 -4.30 -25.24 -12.59
C SER A 41 -3.56 -26.57 -12.55
N VAL A 42 -3.99 -27.53 -13.38
CA VAL A 42 -3.38 -28.86 -13.47
C VAL A 42 -2.56 -28.96 -14.75
N TYR A 43 -1.28 -29.33 -14.62
CA TYR A 43 -0.32 -29.50 -15.71
C TYR A 43 0.27 -30.90 -15.65
N GLY A 44 -0.36 -31.85 -16.35
CA GLY A 44 0.03 -33.27 -16.29
C GLY A 44 -0.13 -33.83 -14.88
N SER A 45 0.96 -34.32 -14.29
CA SER A 45 1.02 -34.88 -12.93
C SER A 45 1.26 -33.83 -11.83
N TYR A 46 1.15 -32.54 -12.16
CA TYR A 46 1.32 -31.44 -11.21
C TYR A 46 0.06 -30.59 -11.13
N GLN A 47 -0.20 -30.04 -9.94
CA GLN A 47 -1.23 -29.06 -9.69
C GLN A 47 -0.61 -27.85 -8.99
N ASP A 48 -0.78 -26.68 -9.57
CA ASP A 48 -0.40 -25.39 -9.00
C ASP A 48 -1.64 -24.67 -8.50
N CYS A 49 -1.68 -24.33 -7.22
CA CYS A 49 -2.80 -23.65 -6.57
C CYS A 49 -2.35 -22.30 -6.01
N ARG A 50 -3.03 -21.24 -6.43
CA ARG A 50 -2.88 -19.89 -5.88
C ARG A 50 -4.00 -19.57 -4.91
N THR A 51 -3.63 -19.17 -3.70
CA THR A 51 -4.57 -18.71 -2.67
C THR A 51 -4.12 -17.38 -2.08
N GLY A 52 -5.03 -16.43 -1.88
CA GLY A 52 -4.64 -15.15 -1.29
C GLY A 52 -5.59 -14.01 -1.59
N THR A 53 -5.10 -12.78 -1.38
CA THR A 53 -5.87 -11.56 -1.65
C THR A 53 -4.99 -10.45 -2.23
N ALA A 54 -5.57 -9.66 -3.11
CA ALA A 54 -5.06 -8.35 -3.51
C ALA A 54 -6.10 -7.27 -3.19
N VAL A 55 -5.64 -6.11 -2.79
CA VAL A 55 -6.45 -4.95 -2.46
C VAL A 55 -5.86 -3.74 -3.16
N ASN A 56 -6.65 -3.10 -4.01
CA ASN A 56 -6.27 -1.85 -4.67
C ASN A 56 -7.10 -0.71 -4.13
N HIS A 57 -6.44 0.38 -3.72
CA HIS A 57 -7.12 1.59 -3.29
C HIS A 57 -6.84 2.73 -4.26
N HIS A 58 -7.88 3.52 -4.53
CA HIS A 58 -7.74 4.77 -5.26
C HIS A 58 -8.49 5.87 -4.53
N VAL A 59 -7.76 6.92 -4.13
CA VAL A 59 -8.29 8.04 -3.37
C VAL A 59 -7.83 9.35 -3.98
N SER A 60 -8.76 10.26 -4.22
CA SER A 60 -8.46 11.64 -4.61
C SER A 60 -8.72 12.57 -3.44
N THR A 61 -7.74 13.40 -3.09
CA THR A 61 -7.88 14.43 -2.06
C THR A 61 -8.52 15.69 -2.62
N PRO A 62 -9.16 16.53 -1.78
CA PRO A 62 -9.63 17.86 -2.20
C PRO A 62 -8.51 18.78 -2.72
N SER A 63 -7.24 18.51 -2.38
CA SER A 63 -6.07 19.24 -2.87
C SER A 63 -5.58 18.79 -4.25
N GLY A 64 -6.32 17.92 -4.94
CA GLY A 64 -5.98 17.41 -6.27
C GLY A 64 -4.89 16.34 -6.28
N VAL A 65 -4.53 15.77 -5.13
CA VAL A 65 -3.60 14.63 -5.08
C VAL A 65 -4.39 13.35 -5.28
N GLN A 66 -3.95 12.55 -6.25
CA GLN A 66 -4.43 11.20 -6.51
C GLN A 66 -3.46 10.22 -5.86
N SER A 67 -3.96 9.40 -4.95
CA SER A 67 -3.24 8.31 -4.34
C SER A 67 -3.78 6.99 -4.87
N THR A 68 -2.90 6.16 -5.40
CA THR A 68 -3.22 4.78 -5.77
C THR A 68 -2.30 3.87 -4.97
N SER A 69 -2.84 2.86 -4.31
CA SER A 69 -2.02 1.83 -3.66
C SER A 69 -2.55 0.44 -3.99
N SER A 70 -1.64 -0.54 -4.01
CA SER A 70 -1.96 -1.94 -4.23
C SER A 70 -1.21 -2.77 -3.20
N SER A 71 -1.92 -3.67 -2.54
CA SER A 71 -1.31 -4.64 -1.63
C SER A 71 -1.75 -6.03 -2.04
N SER A 72 -0.82 -6.98 -2.17
CA SER A 72 -1.15 -8.38 -2.39
C SER A 72 -0.43 -9.27 -1.39
N ASN A 73 -1.09 -10.35 -1.01
CA ASN A 73 -0.55 -11.41 -0.19
C ASN A 73 -1.17 -12.72 -0.70
N TYR A 74 -0.36 -13.52 -1.37
CA TYR A 74 -0.79 -14.80 -1.90
C TYR A 74 0.27 -15.87 -1.73
N THR A 75 -0.19 -17.11 -1.81
CA THR A 75 0.61 -18.31 -1.71
C THR A 75 0.32 -19.19 -2.92
N ASP A 76 1.36 -19.49 -3.67
CA ASP A 76 1.37 -20.51 -4.72
C ASP A 76 1.87 -21.82 -4.13
N THR A 77 1.17 -22.92 -4.39
CA THR A 77 1.52 -24.25 -3.90
C THR A 77 1.55 -25.23 -5.06
N LEU A 78 2.72 -25.80 -5.33
CA LEU A 78 2.87 -26.86 -6.30
C LEU A 78 2.75 -28.22 -5.60
N THR A 79 1.89 -29.07 -6.14
CA THR A 79 1.66 -30.42 -5.63
C THR A 79 1.76 -31.44 -6.75
N VAL A 80 2.16 -32.67 -6.41
CA VAL A 80 2.05 -33.83 -7.31
C VAL A 80 0.62 -34.37 -7.23
N THR A 81 -0.08 -34.40 -8.37
CA THR A 81 -1.50 -34.79 -8.46
C THR A 81 -1.72 -36.24 -8.02
N ASP A 82 -0.76 -37.13 -8.30
CA ASP A 82 -0.85 -38.58 -8.06
C ASP A 82 -0.45 -39.02 -6.63
N GLY A 83 -0.27 -38.09 -5.70
CA GLY A 83 0.06 -38.44 -4.31
C GLY A 83 -0.15 -37.33 -3.30
N GLY A 84 -0.69 -36.18 -3.69
CA GLY A 84 -0.94 -35.02 -2.81
C GLY A 84 0.32 -34.46 -2.16
N THR A 85 1.51 -34.80 -2.67
CA THR A 85 2.78 -34.36 -2.10
C THR A 85 3.04 -32.92 -2.52
N VAL A 86 3.17 -32.01 -1.55
CA VAL A 86 3.60 -30.64 -1.79
C VAL A 86 5.09 -30.64 -2.13
N LEU A 87 5.43 -30.05 -3.28
CA LEU A 87 6.81 -29.90 -3.73
C LEU A 87 7.40 -28.61 -3.18
N ASN A 88 6.75 -27.50 -3.47
CA ASN A 88 7.14 -26.20 -2.95
C ASN A 88 5.94 -25.31 -2.69
N THR A 89 6.17 -24.34 -1.80
CA THR A 89 5.25 -23.27 -1.49
C THR A 89 5.97 -21.94 -1.70
N ILE A 90 5.38 -21.02 -2.44
CA ILE A 90 5.90 -19.68 -2.69
C ILE A 90 4.93 -18.70 -2.05
N GLN A 91 5.38 -17.96 -1.05
CA GLN A 91 4.61 -16.90 -0.41
C GLN A 91 5.08 -15.56 -0.95
N THR A 92 4.19 -14.82 -1.59
CA THR A 92 4.50 -13.53 -2.19
C THR A 92 3.66 -12.43 -1.55
N GLN A 93 4.34 -11.38 -1.11
CA GLN A 93 3.76 -10.16 -0.57
C GLN A 93 4.25 -8.98 -1.38
N THR A 94 3.32 -8.18 -1.88
CA THR A 94 3.63 -6.90 -2.51
C THR A 94 2.85 -5.79 -1.85
N HIS A 95 3.49 -4.64 -1.71
CA HIS A 95 2.84 -3.37 -1.45
C HIS A 95 3.40 -2.35 -2.42
N SER A 96 2.55 -1.55 -3.03
CA SER A 96 2.99 -0.44 -3.87
C SER A 96 2.06 0.74 -3.69
N HIS A 97 2.59 1.93 -3.89
CA HIS A 97 1.80 3.16 -3.89
C HIS A 97 2.35 4.16 -4.88
N MET A 98 1.48 5.05 -5.31
CA MET A 98 1.79 6.13 -6.23
C MET A 98 0.96 7.36 -5.85
N LEU A 99 1.64 8.50 -5.71
CA LEU A 99 1.03 9.80 -5.48
C LEU A 99 1.25 10.68 -6.71
N VAL A 100 0.16 11.17 -7.30
CA VAL A 100 0.16 12.01 -8.51
C VAL A 100 -0.61 13.30 -8.24
N ARG A 101 -0.15 14.43 -8.78
CA ARG A 101 -0.92 15.68 -8.83
C ARG A 101 -0.76 16.30 -10.22
N ASP A 102 -1.86 16.67 -10.86
CA ASP A 102 -1.85 17.32 -12.18
C ASP A 102 -1.01 16.57 -13.23
N GLY A 103 -1.04 15.23 -13.18
CA GLY A 103 -0.24 14.35 -14.04
C GLY A 103 1.25 14.24 -13.68
N GLN A 104 1.72 14.94 -12.65
CA GLN A 104 3.09 14.84 -12.15
C GLN A 104 3.19 13.81 -11.01
N LEU A 105 4.16 12.91 -11.13
CA LEU A 105 4.50 11.96 -10.08
C LEU A 105 5.18 12.70 -8.91
N LEU A 106 4.58 12.62 -7.73
CA LEU A 106 5.16 13.16 -6.50
C LEU A 106 6.02 12.10 -5.81
N GLU A 107 5.49 10.89 -5.74
CA GLU A 107 6.08 9.77 -5.02
C GLU A 107 5.61 8.44 -5.60
N VAL A 108 6.49 7.45 -5.65
CA VAL A 108 6.15 6.05 -5.90
C VAL A 108 6.97 5.16 -4.96
N GLY A 109 6.35 4.10 -4.46
CA GLY A 109 7.04 3.08 -3.68
C GLY A 109 6.58 1.67 -4.03
N GLN A 110 7.47 0.71 -3.86
CA GLN A 110 7.20 -0.71 -3.99
C GLN A 110 8.00 -1.48 -2.97
N HIS A 111 7.31 -2.35 -2.24
CA HIS A 111 7.87 -3.33 -1.32
C HIS A 111 7.45 -4.71 -1.83
N TYR A 112 8.42 -5.55 -2.12
CA TYR A 112 8.23 -6.92 -2.55
C TYR A 112 8.95 -7.84 -1.57
N ARG A 113 8.29 -8.92 -1.21
CA ARG A 113 8.89 -10.02 -0.46
C ARG A 113 8.35 -11.32 -1.00
N GLU A 114 9.25 -12.23 -1.29
CA GLU A 114 8.92 -13.59 -1.64
C GLU A 114 9.70 -14.57 -0.75
N GLN A 115 9.04 -15.66 -0.39
CA GLN A 115 9.64 -16.75 0.34
C GLN A 115 9.24 -18.08 -0.29
N THR A 116 10.22 -18.81 -0.80
CA THR A 116 10.04 -20.15 -1.32
C THR A 116 10.43 -21.16 -0.25
N THR A 117 9.56 -22.13 0.00
CA THR A 117 9.86 -23.31 0.82
C THR A 117 9.83 -24.54 -0.08
N ASP A 118 10.97 -25.20 -0.23
CA ASP A 118 11.13 -26.46 -0.96
C ASP A 118 11.56 -27.55 0.04
N ALA A 119 10.65 -28.47 0.34
CA ALA A 119 10.77 -29.46 1.41
C ALA A 119 11.20 -28.86 2.77
N THR A 120 12.50 -28.80 3.05
CA THR A 120 13.10 -28.25 4.30
C THR A 120 13.92 -26.98 4.08
N ARG A 121 14.08 -26.54 2.83
CA ARG A 121 14.88 -25.38 2.47
C ARG A 121 13.99 -24.16 2.37
N GLN A 122 14.50 -23.03 2.85
CA GLN A 122 13.84 -21.73 2.71
C GLN A 122 14.76 -20.81 1.94
N CYS A 123 14.26 -20.29 0.83
CA CYS A 123 14.87 -19.22 0.07
C CYS A 123 13.95 -18.01 0.12
N TRP A 124 14.52 -16.82 -0.04
CA TRP A 124 13.73 -15.60 -0.02
C TRP A 124 14.39 -14.51 -0.86
N GLU A 125 13.56 -13.60 -1.35
CA GLU A 125 13.97 -12.37 -2.00
C GLU A 125 13.14 -11.22 -1.43
N ARG A 126 13.77 -10.07 -1.27
CA ARG A 126 13.13 -8.83 -0.87
C ARG A 126 13.64 -7.70 -1.73
N GLU A 127 12.73 -6.85 -2.14
CA GLU A 127 13.05 -5.62 -2.86
C GLU A 127 12.24 -4.48 -2.23
N ASP A 128 12.91 -3.37 -1.99
CA ASP A 128 12.30 -2.14 -1.51
C ASP A 128 12.76 -1.00 -2.41
N SER A 129 11.81 -0.32 -3.05
CA SER A 129 12.10 0.83 -3.89
C SER A 129 11.20 1.99 -3.53
N HIS A 130 11.79 3.18 -3.49
CA HIS A 130 11.08 4.42 -3.21
C HIS A 130 11.67 5.54 -4.03
N GLN A 131 10.81 6.31 -4.68
CA GLN A 131 11.20 7.49 -5.43
C GLN A 131 10.36 8.69 -5.00
N THR A 132 11.03 9.81 -4.72
CA THR A 132 10.39 11.10 -4.44
C THR A 132 11.12 12.19 -5.21
N GLY A 133 10.44 12.82 -6.17
CA GLY A 133 11.07 13.78 -7.08
C GLY A 133 12.30 13.17 -7.79
N THR A 134 13.48 13.70 -7.50
CA THR A 134 14.77 13.24 -8.08
C THR A 134 15.53 12.23 -7.22
N LYS A 135 15.00 11.88 -6.04
CA LYS A 135 15.64 10.93 -5.13
C LYS A 135 15.10 9.53 -5.35
N VAL A 136 16.00 8.56 -5.42
CA VAL A 136 15.68 7.13 -5.52
C VAL A 136 16.38 6.41 -4.39
N GLN A 137 15.63 5.58 -3.68
CA GLN A 137 16.11 4.58 -2.73
C GLN A 137 15.78 3.22 -3.32
N TYR A 138 16.74 2.31 -3.28
CA TYR A 138 16.59 0.96 -3.78
C TYR A 138 17.43 0.04 -2.89
N ASP A 139 16.78 -0.98 -2.34
CA ASP A 139 17.39 -2.02 -1.56
C ASP A 139 16.90 -3.39 -2.06
N ARG A 140 17.82 -4.34 -2.16
CA ARG A 140 17.51 -5.70 -2.61
C ARG A 140 18.39 -6.67 -1.88
N ASP A 141 17.74 -7.60 -1.19
CA ASP A 141 18.37 -8.69 -0.47
C ASP A 141 17.79 -10.03 -0.94
N ALA A 142 18.65 -11.03 -1.08
CA ALA A 142 18.22 -12.36 -1.45
C ALA A 142 19.03 -13.46 -0.75
N HIS A 143 18.35 -14.54 -0.43
CA HIS A 143 18.94 -15.81 -0.01
C HIS A 143 18.44 -16.90 -0.95
N TYR A 144 19.29 -17.32 -1.88
CA TYR A 144 18.96 -18.34 -2.86
C TYR A 144 19.09 -19.74 -2.27
N CYS A 145 18.19 -20.64 -2.65
CA CYS A 145 18.38 -22.05 -2.38
C CYS A 145 19.50 -22.59 -3.28
N PRO A 146 20.42 -23.40 -2.75
CA PRO A 146 21.44 -24.08 -3.53
C PRO A 146 20.85 -25.22 -4.37
#